data_AF-A0A097PP81-F1
#
_entry.id   AF-A0A097PP81-F1
#
_cell.length_a   1.000
_cell.length_b   1.000
_cell.length_c   1.000
_cell.angle_alpha   90.00
_cell.angle_beta   90.00
_cell.angle_gamma   90.00
#
_symmetry.space_group_name_H-M   'P 1'
#
loop_
_entity.id
_entity.type
_entity.pdbx_description
1 polymer ?
#
loop_
_entity_poly.entity_id
_entity_poly.type
_entity_poly.pdbx_seq_one_letter_code
_entity_poly.pdbx_strand_id
1 'polypeptide(L)'
;QNERILTSVNSGASALSLAGSAFIVLCYLLFKDLRKFSFKLVFFLALSDMFCSFFNIVGDPLQGFYCYAQGYSTHFFCVASFLWTTTIAFTLHRSVVRHKTDVEDLGPMFHLYVWGTSLAMTVVRSMGNDYDLGAWCWTQTGRTGKVVHLITFYAPLWGAILFNGYTYFQVIRMINNATRMAVGMSDRSYQFDMRADMKALNRWGYYPLILIGSWAFGTINRIPDF
;
A
#
# COMPACT_ATOMS: atom_id res chain seq x y z
N GLN A 1 20.30 20.98 11.24
CA GLN A 1 20.45 21.09 9.77
C GLN A 1 19.79 19.92 9.04
N ASN A 2 20.00 18.67 9.47
CA ASN A 2 19.36 17.47 8.90
C ASN A 2 17.82 17.49 8.97
N GLU A 3 17.22 17.96 10.08
CA GLU A 3 15.76 18.01 10.21
C GLU A 3 15.08 18.92 9.19
N ARG A 4 15.68 20.08 8.86
CA ARG A 4 15.13 21.00 7.85
C ARG A 4 15.16 20.39 6.45
N ILE A 5 16.24 19.68 6.11
CA ILE A 5 16.39 18.97 4.83
C ILE A 5 15.36 17.83 4.74
N LEU A 6 15.22 17.03 5.80
CA LEU A 6 14.22 15.96 5.87
C LEU A 6 12.79 16.51 5.72
N THR A 7 12.49 17.64 6.37
CA THR A 7 11.16 18.27 6.27
C THR A 7 10.88 18.78 4.86
N SER A 8 11.85 19.45 4.21
CA SER A 8 11.68 19.93 2.84
C SER A 8 11.54 18.79 1.82
N VAL A 9 12.31 17.71 1.99
CA VAL A 9 12.24 16.53 1.12
C VAL A 9 10.91 15.81 1.32
N ASN A 10 10.47 15.61 2.57
CA ASN A 10 9.19 14.98 2.87
C ASN A 10 8.01 15.82 2.34
N SER A 11 8.06 17.14 2.50
CA SER A 11 7.04 18.04 1.96
C SER A 11 6.99 18.01 0.43
N GLY A 12 8.14 18.01 -0.25
CA GLY A 12 8.22 17.91 -1.70
C GLY A 12 7.72 16.56 -2.23
N ALA A 13 8.12 15.47 -1.59
CA ALA A 13 7.66 14.12 -1.93
C ALA A 13 6.13 13.97 -1.72
N SER A 14 5.61 14.49 -0.62
CA SER A 14 4.18 14.47 -0.31
C SER A 14 3.37 15.30 -1.31
N ALA A 15 3.87 16.46 -1.76
CA ALA A 15 3.21 17.29 -2.76
C ALA A 15 3.14 16.61 -4.14
N LEU A 16 4.24 15.96 -4.57
CA LEU A 16 4.27 15.18 -5.81
C LEU A 16 3.33 13.97 -5.74
N SER A 17 3.31 13.26 -4.61
CA SER A 17 2.39 12.15 -4.36
C SER A 17 0.94 12.61 -4.38
N LEU A 18 0.64 13.75 -3.75
CA LEU A 18 -0.69 14.36 -3.76
C LEU A 18 -1.13 14.71 -5.18
N ALA A 19 -0.26 15.34 -5.97
CA ALA A 19 -0.58 15.70 -7.36
C ALA A 19 -0.82 14.45 -8.24
N GLY A 20 0.05 13.44 -8.12
CA GLY A 20 -0.07 12.20 -8.89
C GLY A 20 -1.31 11.39 -8.52
N SER A 21 -1.61 11.25 -7.23
CA SER A 21 -2.80 10.55 -6.76
C SER A 21 -4.10 11.29 -7.11
N ALA A 22 -4.13 12.62 -6.97
CA ALA A 22 -5.27 13.44 -7.38
C ALA A 22 -5.54 13.33 -8.89
N PHE A 23 -4.49 13.28 -9.71
CA PHE A 23 -4.62 13.06 -11.15
C PHE A 23 -5.29 11.72 -11.47
N ILE A 24 -4.88 10.63 -10.80
CA ILE A 24 -5.48 9.30 -10.98
C ILE A 24 -6.96 9.31 -10.58
N VAL A 25 -7.29 9.95 -9.45
CA VAL A 25 -8.67 10.12 -8.98
C VAL A 25 -9.51 10.88 -10.01
N LEU A 26 -9.01 12.00 -10.54
CA LEU A 26 -9.69 12.80 -11.56
C LEU A 26 -9.92 12.00 -12.86
N CYS A 27 -8.90 11.29 -13.36
CA CYS A 27 -9.04 10.43 -14.53
C CYS A 27 -10.15 9.39 -14.33
N TYR A 28 -10.20 8.73 -13.18
CA TYR A 28 -11.24 7.74 -12.89
C TYR A 28 -12.65 8.36 -12.88
N LEU A 29 -12.81 9.57 -12.35
CA LEU A 29 -14.10 10.26 -12.30
C LEU A 29 -14.57 10.71 -13.70
N LEU A 30 -13.65 11.20 -14.54
CA LEU A 30 -13.94 11.73 -15.87
C LEU A 30 -14.24 10.64 -16.90
N PHE A 31 -13.55 9.49 -16.84
CA PHE A 31 -13.68 8.43 -17.84
C PHE A 31 -14.56 7.28 -17.34
N LYS A 32 -15.82 7.23 -17.80
CA LYS A 32 -16.78 6.17 -17.45
C LYS A 32 -16.34 4.77 -17.91
N ASP A 33 -15.57 4.69 -19.00
CA ASP A 33 -15.05 3.43 -19.54
C ASP A 33 -14.02 2.74 -18.62
N LEU A 34 -13.46 3.49 -17.66
CA LEU A 34 -12.50 2.97 -16.68
C LEU A 34 -13.17 2.36 -15.43
N ARG A 35 -14.50 2.30 -15.33
CA ARG A 35 -15.22 1.80 -14.13
C ARG A 35 -15.24 0.27 -14.00
N LYS A 36 -14.15 -0.40 -14.38
CA LYS A 36 -13.96 -1.84 -14.13
C LYS A 36 -13.50 -2.07 -12.69
N PHE A 37 -13.76 -3.26 -12.15
CA PHE A 37 -13.44 -3.59 -10.76
C PHE A 37 -11.99 -3.29 -10.37
N SER A 38 -11.01 -3.68 -11.20
CA SER A 38 -9.59 -3.43 -10.93
C SER A 38 -9.25 -1.95 -10.82
N PHE A 39 -9.84 -1.10 -11.68
CA PHE A 39 -9.62 0.35 -11.62
C PHE A 39 -10.34 1.00 -10.44
N LYS A 40 -11.47 0.44 -9.99
CA LYS A 40 -12.15 0.86 -8.76
C LYS A 40 -11.27 0.63 -7.53
N LEU A 41 -10.53 -0.48 -7.47
CA LEU A 41 -9.54 -0.73 -6.41
C LEU A 41 -8.39 0.30 -6.46
N VAL A 42 -7.85 0.57 -7.65
CA VAL A 42 -6.79 1.58 -7.85
C VAL A 42 -7.27 2.99 -7.47
N PHE A 43 -8.53 3.31 -7.73
CA PHE A 43 -9.14 4.56 -7.29
C PHE A 43 -9.13 4.69 -5.77
N PHE A 44 -9.52 3.66 -5.02
CA PHE A 44 -9.50 3.72 -3.55
C PHE A 44 -8.08 3.77 -2.98
N LEU A 45 -7.12 3.10 -3.62
CA LEU A 45 -5.70 3.25 -3.29
C LEU A 45 -5.25 4.72 -3.46
N ALA A 46 -5.49 5.31 -4.63
CA ALA A 46 -5.11 6.68 -4.93
C ALA A 46 -5.83 7.68 -4.01
N LEU A 47 -7.09 7.43 -3.67
CA LEU A 47 -7.83 8.25 -2.71
C LEU A 47 -7.18 8.22 -1.32
N SER A 48 -6.80 7.03 -0.84
CA SER A 48 -6.08 6.88 0.43
C SER A 48 -4.71 7.56 0.41
N ASP A 49 -3.94 7.45 -0.68
CA ASP A 49 -2.64 8.14 -0.82
C ASP A 49 -2.78 9.66 -0.85
N MET A 50 -3.80 10.16 -1.53
CA MET A 50 -4.13 11.59 -1.60
C MET A 50 -4.42 12.12 -0.20
N PHE A 51 -5.28 11.46 0.57
CA PHE A 51 -5.60 11.88 1.94
C PHE A 51 -4.43 11.71 2.91
N CYS A 52 -3.69 10.60 2.84
CA CYS A 52 -2.46 10.38 3.62
C CYS A 52 -1.48 11.54 3.40
N SER A 53 -1.25 11.94 2.15
CA SER A 53 -0.34 13.03 1.79
C SER A 53 -0.89 14.42 2.19
N PHE A 54 -2.20 14.64 2.02
CA PHE A 54 -2.88 15.88 2.40
C PHE A 54 -2.77 16.14 3.92
N PHE A 55 -3.11 15.16 4.75
CA PHE A 55 -3.01 15.29 6.20
C PHE A 55 -1.55 15.36 6.68
N ASN A 56 -0.60 14.80 5.92
CA ASN A 56 0.82 14.99 6.22
C ASN A 56 1.24 16.47 6.08
N ILE A 57 0.72 17.17 5.07
CA ILE A 57 1.07 18.57 4.75
C ILE A 57 0.30 19.59 5.60
N VAL A 58 -0.99 19.38 5.84
CA VAL A 58 -1.92 20.40 6.39
C VAL A 58 -1.86 20.52 7.93
N GLY A 59 -0.94 19.82 8.60
CA GLY A 59 -0.81 19.85 10.05
C GLY A 59 -0.09 21.06 10.63
N ASP A 60 -0.76 21.82 11.49
CA ASP A 60 -0.10 22.76 12.39
C ASP A 60 0.18 22.09 13.76
N PRO A 61 1.44 21.85 14.15
CA PRO A 61 1.79 21.25 15.43
C PRO A 61 1.45 22.13 16.64
N LEU A 62 1.10 23.41 16.44
CA LEU A 62 0.82 24.37 17.52
C LEU A 62 -0.59 24.27 18.11
N GLN A 63 -1.52 23.57 17.45
CA GLN A 63 -2.89 23.39 17.96
C GLN A 63 -3.18 21.92 18.28
N GLY A 64 -3.26 21.60 19.58
CA GLY A 64 -3.38 20.22 20.08
C GLY A 64 -4.50 19.38 19.43
N PHE A 65 -5.69 19.93 19.22
CA PHE A 65 -6.78 19.18 18.56
C PHE A 65 -6.49 18.84 17.09
N TYR A 66 -5.99 19.83 16.33
CA TYR A 66 -5.63 19.64 14.93
C TYR A 66 -4.46 18.66 14.79
N CYS A 67 -3.56 18.66 15.75
CA CYS A 67 -2.44 17.74 15.86
C CYS A 67 -2.89 16.26 15.99
N TYR A 68 -3.85 15.97 16.88
CA TYR A 68 -4.41 14.61 17.01
C TYR A 68 -5.20 14.19 15.76
N ALA A 69 -6.08 15.07 15.27
CA ALA A 69 -6.87 14.80 14.07
C ALA A 69 -5.98 14.51 12.86
N GLN A 70 -4.91 15.29 12.69
CA GLN A 70 -3.91 15.09 11.66
C GLN A 70 -3.18 13.75 11.82
N GLY A 71 -2.66 13.45 13.01
CA GLY A 71 -1.89 12.23 13.27
C GLY A 71 -2.69 10.95 13.06
N TYR A 72 -3.91 10.90 13.59
CA TYR A 72 -4.79 9.73 13.42
C TYR A 72 -5.31 9.59 11.99
N SER A 73 -5.68 10.70 11.33
CA SER A 73 -6.13 10.66 9.94
C SER A 73 -5.02 10.21 9.00
N THR A 74 -3.82 10.78 9.14
CA THR A 74 -2.64 10.37 8.37
C THR A 74 -2.40 8.87 8.56
N HIS A 75 -2.37 8.38 9.80
CA HIS A 75 -2.17 6.96 10.08
C HIS A 75 -3.23 6.07 9.42
N PHE A 76 -4.52 6.40 9.59
CA PHE A 76 -5.63 5.66 9.02
C PHE A 76 -5.52 5.51 7.49
N PHE A 77 -5.29 6.63 6.79
CA PHE A 77 -5.23 6.65 5.33
C PHE A 77 -3.96 5.98 4.79
N CYS A 78 -2.82 6.14 5.45
CA CYS A 78 -1.60 5.46 5.01
C CYS A 78 -1.69 3.93 5.23
N VAL A 79 -2.25 3.46 6.36
CA VAL A 79 -2.52 2.01 6.56
C VAL A 79 -3.50 1.49 5.52
N ALA A 80 -4.55 2.25 5.21
CA ALA A 80 -5.51 1.87 4.18
C ALA A 80 -4.85 1.73 2.80
N SER A 81 -3.90 2.60 2.46
CA SER A 81 -3.13 2.51 1.21
C SER A 81 -2.37 1.19 1.07
N PHE A 82 -1.67 0.75 2.12
CA PHE A 82 -0.93 -0.53 2.09
C PHE A 82 -1.87 -1.73 1.90
N LEU A 83 -3.01 -1.70 2.58
CA LEU A 83 -4.00 -2.77 2.51
C LEU A 83 -4.73 -2.80 1.16
N TRP A 84 -5.02 -1.64 0.58
CA TRP A 84 -5.53 -1.55 -0.79
C TRP A 84 -4.53 -2.10 -1.80
N THR A 85 -3.23 -1.80 -1.65
CA THR A 85 -2.22 -2.36 -2.54
C THR A 85 -2.14 -3.89 -2.43
N THR A 86 -2.23 -4.43 -1.21
CA THR A 86 -2.29 -5.88 -0.98
C THR A 86 -3.52 -6.51 -1.63
N THR A 87 -4.66 -5.82 -1.55
CA THR A 87 -5.91 -6.24 -2.18
C THR A 87 -5.81 -6.25 -3.71
N ILE A 88 -5.18 -5.21 -4.29
CA ILE A 88 -4.92 -5.15 -5.74
C ILE A 88 -4.01 -6.30 -6.16
N ALA A 89 -2.95 -6.58 -5.40
CA ALA A 89 -2.04 -7.68 -5.69
C ALA A 89 -2.74 -9.05 -5.60
N PHE A 90 -3.58 -9.26 -4.56
CA PHE A 90 -4.39 -10.46 -4.43
C PHE A 90 -5.35 -10.64 -5.62
N THR A 91 -6.04 -9.56 -5.98
CA THR A 91 -6.99 -9.54 -7.10
C THR A 91 -6.29 -9.86 -8.41
N LEU A 92 -5.12 -9.26 -8.66
CA LEU A 92 -4.30 -9.53 -9.83
C LEU A 92 -3.82 -10.98 -9.86
N HIS A 93 -3.29 -11.49 -8.74
CA HIS A 93 -2.85 -12.88 -8.64
C HIS A 93 -4.00 -13.85 -8.91
N ARG A 94 -5.18 -13.64 -8.32
CA ARG A 94 -6.34 -14.52 -8.53
C ARG A 94 -6.92 -14.43 -9.94
N SER A 95 -7.06 -13.22 -10.47
CA SER A 95 -7.61 -13.00 -11.82
C SER A 95 -6.69 -13.55 -12.90
N VAL A 96 -5.37 -13.38 -12.77
CA VAL A 96 -4.44 -13.75 -13.85
C VAL A 96 -3.84 -15.15 -13.67
N VAL A 97 -3.51 -15.57 -12.45
CA VAL A 97 -2.85 -16.88 -12.20
C VAL A 97 -3.87 -17.99 -12.02
N ARG A 98 -5.00 -17.69 -11.36
CA ARG A 98 -6.04 -18.68 -11.08
C ARG A 98 -7.21 -18.61 -12.08
N HIS A 99 -7.18 -17.65 -13.01
CA HIS A 99 -8.26 -17.38 -13.98
C HIS A 99 -9.66 -17.33 -13.35
N LYS A 100 -9.76 -16.90 -12.09
CA LYS A 100 -11.04 -16.79 -11.38
C LYS A 100 -11.60 -15.38 -11.52
N THR A 101 -12.83 -15.28 -12.00
CA THR A 101 -13.57 -14.03 -12.20
C THR A 101 -14.44 -13.64 -11.00
N ASP A 102 -14.48 -14.47 -9.95
CA ASP A 102 -15.23 -14.25 -8.70
C ASP A 102 -14.62 -13.18 -7.77
N VAL A 103 -13.69 -12.37 -8.28
CA VAL A 103 -13.04 -11.29 -7.52
C VAL A 103 -13.98 -10.11 -7.26
N GLU A 104 -14.97 -9.89 -8.12
CA GLU A 104 -15.92 -8.77 -7.98
C GLU A 104 -16.85 -8.98 -6.78
N ASP A 105 -17.27 -10.22 -6.52
CA ASP A 105 -18.10 -10.61 -5.37
C ASP A 105 -17.39 -10.42 -4.03
N LEU A 106 -16.04 -10.42 -4.04
CA LEU A 106 -15.21 -10.13 -2.87
C LEU A 106 -15.03 -8.63 -2.60
N GLY A 107 -15.51 -7.76 -3.50
CA GLY A 107 -15.41 -6.30 -3.37
C GLY A 107 -15.84 -5.76 -2.00
N PRO A 108 -17.04 -6.10 -1.48
CA PRO A 108 -17.48 -5.66 -0.16
C PRO A 108 -16.58 -6.18 0.97
N MET A 109 -16.06 -7.41 0.85
CA MET A 109 -15.15 -7.98 1.83
C MET A 109 -13.81 -7.24 1.85
N PHE A 110 -13.31 -6.81 0.69
CA PHE A 110 -12.12 -5.96 0.61
C PHE A 110 -12.33 -4.60 1.28
N HIS A 111 -13.48 -3.97 1.08
CA HIS A 111 -13.81 -2.73 1.78
C HIS A 111 -13.85 -2.91 3.30
N LEU A 112 -14.51 -3.97 3.78
CA LEU A 112 -14.57 -4.28 5.21
C LEU A 112 -13.18 -4.56 5.78
N TYR A 113 -12.36 -5.34 5.06
CA TYR A 113 -10.99 -5.65 5.45
C TYR A 113 -10.15 -4.38 5.54
N VAL A 114 -10.07 -3.59 4.46
CA VAL A 114 -9.19 -2.42 4.39
C VAL A 114 -9.62 -1.36 5.40
N TRP A 115 -10.87 -0.91 5.33
CA TRP A 115 -11.34 0.17 6.20
C TRP A 115 -11.45 -0.27 7.65
N GLY A 116 -11.91 -1.50 7.90
CA GLY A 116 -12.05 -2.05 9.24
C GLY A 116 -10.71 -2.22 9.94
N THR A 117 -9.71 -2.79 9.26
CA THR A 117 -8.37 -2.95 9.86
C THR A 117 -7.67 -1.60 10.04
N SER A 118 -7.76 -0.67 9.09
CA SER A 118 -7.23 0.70 9.27
C SER A 118 -7.86 1.42 10.46
N LEU A 119 -9.18 1.27 10.66
CA LEU A 119 -9.87 1.85 11.80
C LEU A 119 -9.40 1.19 13.11
N ALA A 120 -9.37 -0.14 13.16
CA ALA A 120 -8.92 -0.89 14.33
C ALA A 120 -7.50 -0.51 14.74
N MET A 121 -6.55 -0.43 13.80
CA MET A 121 -5.17 -0.03 14.07
C MET A 121 -5.08 1.41 14.59
N THR A 122 -5.93 2.30 14.08
CA THR A 122 -5.97 3.70 14.53
C THR A 122 -6.56 3.83 15.94
N VAL A 123 -7.59 3.05 16.28
CA VAL A 123 -8.19 2.99 17.62
C VAL A 123 -7.21 2.39 18.64
N VAL A 124 -6.52 1.30 18.30
CA VAL A 124 -5.48 0.73 19.17
C VAL A 124 -4.38 1.76 19.44
N ARG A 125 -3.99 2.52 18.42
CA ARG A 125 -3.02 3.61 18.57
C ARG A 125 -3.52 4.75 19.46
N SER A 126 -4.82 5.07 19.45
CA SER A 126 -5.37 6.10 20.35
C SER A 126 -5.40 5.65 21.80
N MET A 127 -5.56 4.35 22.07
CA MET A 127 -5.55 3.80 23.43
C MET A 127 -4.15 3.72 24.06
N GLY A 128 -3.11 3.51 23.25
CA GLY A 128 -1.72 3.43 23.72
C GLY A 128 -1.03 4.77 23.97
N ASN A 129 -1.78 5.88 23.98
CA ASN A 129 -1.24 7.23 24.12
C ASN A 129 -1.28 7.68 25.59
N ASP A 130 -0.24 7.33 26.36
CA ASP A 130 0.06 8.08 27.59
C ASP A 130 0.40 9.52 27.17
N TYR A 131 -0.17 10.50 27.87
CA TYR A 131 -0.31 11.91 27.48
C TYR A 131 0.99 12.75 27.39
N ASP A 132 2.11 12.18 26.96
CA ASP A 132 3.36 12.92 26.73
C ASP A 132 3.54 13.25 25.24
N LEU A 133 3.39 14.54 24.94
CA LEU A 133 3.49 15.12 23.60
C LEU A 133 4.97 15.28 23.18
N GLY A 134 5.36 14.61 22.09
CA GLY A 134 6.61 14.88 21.38
C GLY A 134 6.52 16.09 20.43
N ALA A 135 7.66 16.48 19.82
CA ALA A 135 7.78 17.64 18.93
C ALA A 135 6.98 17.54 17.60
N TRP A 136 6.48 16.34 17.27
CA TRP A 136 5.58 16.11 16.14
C TRP A 136 4.36 15.30 16.61
N CYS A 137 3.18 15.58 16.08
CA CYS A 137 1.91 14.92 16.43
C CYS A 137 1.90 13.39 16.29
N TRP A 138 2.87 12.85 15.56
CA TRP A 138 3.01 11.42 15.32
C TRP A 138 4.09 10.74 16.17
N THR A 139 4.99 11.50 16.81
CA THR A 139 6.09 10.96 17.63
C THR A 139 5.63 10.78 19.07
N GLN A 140 5.29 9.55 19.44
CA GLN A 140 5.15 9.18 20.85
C GLN A 140 6.54 9.07 21.48
N THR A 141 6.78 9.84 22.54
CA THR A 141 8.04 9.89 23.29
C THR A 141 8.21 8.69 24.23
N GLY A 142 7.11 8.08 24.69
CA GLY A 142 7.12 6.89 25.55
C GLY A 142 7.47 5.58 24.83
N ARG A 143 8.19 4.68 25.53
CA ARG A 143 8.59 3.35 25.02
C ARG A 143 7.39 2.51 24.57
N THR A 144 6.27 2.58 25.32
CA THR A 144 5.01 1.90 24.99
C THR A 144 4.41 2.42 23.69
N GLY A 145 4.37 3.75 23.49
CA GLY A 145 3.85 4.36 22.27
C GLY A 145 4.68 4.03 21.02
N LYS A 146 6.01 4.03 21.13
CA LYS A 146 6.89 3.59 20.03
C LYS A 146 6.63 2.13 19.63
N VAL A 147 6.40 1.24 20.60
CA VAL A 147 6.08 -0.18 20.34
C VAL A 147 4.68 -0.33 19.73
N VAL A 148 3.68 0.40 20.23
CA VAL A 148 2.33 0.41 19.65
C VAL A 148 2.36 0.91 18.21
N HIS A 149 3.14 1.96 17.92
CA HIS A 149 3.33 2.45 16.56
C HIS A 149 4.02 1.41 15.66
N LEU A 150 5.08 0.76 16.15
CA LEU A 150 5.75 -0.31 15.43
C LEU A 150 4.77 -1.44 15.08
N ILE A 151 3.97 -1.90 16.04
CA ILE A 151 3.03 -3.00 15.82
C ILE A 151 1.89 -2.58 14.91
N THR A 152 1.23 -1.45 15.17
CA THR A 152 0.02 -1.04 14.43
C THR A 152 0.30 -0.57 13.00
N PHE A 153 1.52 -0.09 12.72
CA PHE A 153 1.90 0.38 11.40
C PHE A 153 2.78 -0.62 10.64
N TYR A 154 3.83 -1.13 11.27
CA TYR A 154 4.76 -2.03 10.59
C TYR A 154 4.27 -3.47 10.53
N ALA A 155 3.50 -3.99 11.50
CA ALA A 155 3.03 -5.38 11.39
C ALA A 155 2.08 -5.60 10.19
N PRO A 156 1.08 -4.73 9.91
CA PRO A 156 0.29 -4.83 8.69
C PRO A 156 1.14 -4.69 7.42
N LEU A 157 2.13 -3.80 7.45
CA LEU A 157 3.05 -3.57 6.34
C LEU A 157 3.92 -4.80 6.04
N TRP A 158 4.51 -5.44 7.06
CA TRP A 158 5.28 -6.67 6.92
C TRP A 158 4.40 -7.83 6.46
N GLY A 159 3.18 -7.94 6.99
CA GLY A 159 2.21 -8.93 6.53
C GLY A 159 1.88 -8.75 5.04
N ALA A 160 1.65 -7.51 4.60
CA ALA A 160 1.47 -7.15 3.21
C ALA A 160 2.69 -7.54 2.37
N ILE A 161 3.91 -7.15 2.78
CA ILE A 161 5.15 -7.47 2.06
C ILE A 161 5.34 -8.99 1.90
N LEU A 162 5.16 -9.76 2.98
CA LEU A 162 5.29 -11.23 2.95
C LEU A 162 4.26 -11.87 2.02
N PHE A 163 3.01 -11.41 2.07
CA PHE A 163 1.94 -11.93 1.21
C PHE A 163 2.20 -11.61 -0.28
N ASN A 164 2.61 -10.38 -0.58
CA ASN A 164 3.00 -9.96 -1.93
C ASN A 164 4.20 -10.76 -2.44
N GLY A 165 5.23 -10.97 -1.61
CA GLY A 165 6.39 -11.80 -1.97
C GLY A 165 6.02 -13.27 -2.23
N TYR A 166 5.14 -13.85 -1.40
CA TYR A 166 4.66 -15.21 -1.57
C TYR A 166 3.89 -15.41 -2.88
N THR A 167 2.94 -14.51 -3.18
CA THR A 167 2.17 -14.57 -4.44
C THR A 167 3.08 -14.41 -5.66
N TYR A 168 4.07 -13.52 -5.60
CA TYR A 168 5.06 -13.34 -6.67
C TYR A 168 5.92 -14.60 -6.89
N PHE A 169 6.41 -15.20 -5.81
CA PHE A 169 7.18 -16.44 -5.87
C PHE A 169 6.38 -17.59 -6.49
N GLN A 170 5.10 -17.72 -6.12
CA GLN A 170 4.18 -18.72 -6.71
C GLN A 170 4.03 -18.54 -8.22
N VAL A 171 3.88 -17.29 -8.69
CA VAL A 171 3.78 -16.95 -10.13
C VAL A 171 5.05 -17.37 -10.87
N ILE A 172 6.23 -16.98 -10.37
CA ILE A 172 7.52 -17.35 -10.97
C ILE A 172 7.69 -18.87 -11.02
N ARG A 173 7.36 -19.55 -9.93
CA ARG A 173 7.50 -21.00 -9.84
C ARG A 173 6.57 -21.71 -10.84
N MET A 174 5.32 -21.26 -10.96
CA MET A 174 4.37 -21.80 -11.94
C MET A 174 4.89 -21.60 -13.38
N ILE A 175 5.35 -20.39 -13.69
CA ILE A 175 5.90 -20.03 -14.98
C ILE A 175 7.12 -20.85 -15.33
N ASN A 176 8.08 -20.98 -14.41
CA ASN A 176 9.29 -21.77 -14.64
C ASN A 176 8.94 -23.24 -14.84
N ASN A 177 7.94 -23.75 -14.12
CA ASN A 177 7.46 -25.12 -14.30
C ASN A 177 6.78 -25.31 -15.67
N ALA A 178 5.89 -24.40 -16.05
CA ALA A 178 5.22 -24.41 -17.35
C ALA A 178 6.21 -24.25 -18.52
N THR A 179 7.23 -23.41 -18.36
CA THR A 179 8.30 -23.23 -19.35
C THR A 179 9.15 -24.49 -19.48
N ARG A 180 9.49 -25.16 -18.36
CA ARG A 180 10.18 -26.47 -18.40
C ARG A 180 9.36 -27.54 -19.10
N MET A 181 8.04 -27.56 -18.91
CA MET A 181 7.14 -28.48 -19.61
C MET A 181 7.01 -28.13 -21.10
N ALA A 182 6.95 -26.84 -21.45
CA ALA A 182 6.89 -26.38 -22.84
C ALA A 182 8.20 -26.58 -23.61
N VAL A 183 9.37 -26.60 -22.95
CA VAL A 183 10.63 -26.97 -23.62
C VAL A 183 10.67 -28.48 -23.96
N GLY A 184 9.86 -29.30 -23.27
CA GLY A 184 9.70 -30.73 -23.58
C GLY A 184 8.65 -31.04 -24.66
N MET A 185 7.76 -30.09 -24.99
CA MET A 185 6.72 -30.23 -26.01
C MET A 185 6.85 -29.10 -27.03
N SER A 186 7.31 -29.41 -28.24
CA SER A 186 7.66 -28.46 -29.30
C SER A 186 6.46 -27.76 -29.96
N ASP A 187 5.52 -27.21 -29.19
CA ASP A 187 4.39 -26.47 -29.74
C ASP A 187 4.61 -24.95 -29.64
N ARG A 188 4.94 -24.34 -30.78
CA ARG A 188 5.24 -22.90 -30.94
C ARG A 188 4.07 -22.00 -30.54
N SER A 189 2.85 -22.51 -30.65
CA SER A 189 1.61 -21.79 -30.35
C SER A 189 1.49 -21.48 -28.85
N TYR A 190 1.61 -22.50 -28.00
CA TYR A 190 1.54 -22.38 -26.54
C TYR A 190 2.66 -21.50 -25.96
N GLN A 191 3.85 -21.55 -26.55
CA GLN A 191 4.99 -20.74 -26.13
C GLN A 191 4.77 -19.24 -26.39
N PHE A 192 4.01 -18.88 -27.44
CA PHE A 192 3.74 -17.50 -27.81
C PHE A 192 2.69 -16.87 -26.89
N ASP A 193 1.61 -17.60 -26.58
CA ASP A 193 0.56 -17.16 -25.66
C ASP A 193 1.11 -16.96 -24.23
N MET A 194 1.90 -17.93 -23.72
CA MET A 194 2.56 -17.77 -22.42
C MET A 194 3.50 -16.56 -22.38
N ARG A 195 4.23 -16.26 -23.47
CA ARG A 195 5.13 -15.11 -23.52
C ARG A 195 4.38 -13.78 -23.54
N ALA A 196 3.23 -13.72 -24.22
CA ALA A 196 2.36 -12.54 -24.22
C ALA A 196 1.75 -12.30 -22.83
N ASP A 197 1.22 -13.36 -22.20
CA ASP A 197 0.68 -13.32 -20.84
C ASP A 197 1.76 -12.97 -19.82
N MET A 198 2.98 -13.49 -19.95
CA MET A 198 4.10 -13.10 -19.09
C MET A 198 4.52 -11.65 -19.26
N LYS A 199 4.46 -11.09 -20.47
CA LYS A 199 4.82 -9.68 -20.71
C LYS A 199 3.74 -8.75 -20.14
N ALA A 200 2.47 -9.16 -20.22
CA ALA A 200 1.37 -8.48 -19.55
C ALA A 200 1.53 -8.58 -18.02
N LEU A 201 1.79 -9.78 -17.47
CA LEU A 201 2.01 -10.00 -16.04
C LEU A 201 3.20 -9.21 -15.48
N ASN A 202 4.32 -9.20 -16.19
CA ASN A 202 5.52 -8.49 -15.74
C ASN A 202 5.23 -6.99 -15.62
N ARG A 203 4.43 -6.43 -16.53
CA ARG A 203 4.07 -4.99 -16.52
C ARG A 203 3.17 -4.59 -15.33
N TRP A 204 2.41 -5.52 -14.75
CA TRP A 204 1.48 -5.26 -13.63
C TRP A 204 2.03 -5.75 -12.28
N GLY A 205 2.95 -6.72 -12.29
CA GLY A 205 3.65 -7.23 -11.11
C GLY A 205 4.67 -6.27 -10.50
N TYR A 206 5.05 -5.20 -11.21
CA TYR A 206 5.93 -4.16 -10.66
C TYR A 206 5.26 -3.32 -9.56
N TYR A 207 3.93 -3.16 -9.55
CA TYR A 207 3.25 -2.31 -8.55
C TYR A 207 3.47 -2.81 -7.10
N PRO A 208 3.28 -4.10 -6.79
CA PRO A 208 3.64 -4.65 -5.48
C PRO A 208 5.15 -4.62 -5.16
N LEU A 209 6.01 -4.81 -6.16
CA LEU A 209 7.47 -4.77 -5.99
C LEU A 209 7.99 -3.37 -5.63
N ILE A 210 7.38 -2.32 -6.19
CA ILE A 210 7.67 -0.94 -5.81
C ILE A 210 7.35 -0.73 -4.33
N LEU A 211 6.27 -1.32 -3.82
CA LEU A 211 5.88 -1.21 -2.42
C LEU A 211 6.86 -1.94 -1.49
N ILE A 212 7.34 -3.12 -1.88
CA ILE A 212 8.39 -3.85 -1.15
C ILE A 212 9.69 -3.03 -1.11
N GLY A 213 10.12 -2.50 -2.26
CA GLY A 213 11.38 -1.74 -2.35
C GLY A 213 11.35 -0.41 -1.60
N SER A 214 10.25 0.33 -1.70
CA SER A 214 10.09 1.64 -1.05
C SER A 214 9.98 1.55 0.48
N TRP A 215 9.36 0.49 1.02
CA TRP A 215 9.14 0.35 2.47
C TRP A 215 10.15 -0.51 3.20
N ALA A 216 10.83 -1.46 2.53
CA ALA A 216 11.90 -2.23 3.14
C ALA A 216 13.06 -1.32 3.60
N PHE A 217 13.44 -0.34 2.77
CA PHE A 217 14.52 0.60 3.08
C PHE A 217 14.15 1.53 4.26
N GLY A 218 12.91 2.03 4.29
CA GLY A 218 12.41 2.86 5.38
C GLY A 218 12.28 2.11 6.72
N THR A 219 12.11 0.79 6.69
CA THR A 219 12.05 -0.04 7.90
C THR A 219 13.44 -0.39 8.41
N ILE A 220 14.37 -0.75 7.52
CA ILE A 220 15.77 -1.05 7.88
C ILE A 220 16.44 0.15 8.52
N ASN A 221 16.15 1.37 8.03
CA ASN A 221 16.74 2.59 8.60
C ASN A 221 16.19 2.95 9.99
N ARG A 222 15.10 2.32 10.44
CA ARG A 222 14.43 2.65 11.71
C ARG A 222 14.58 1.59 12.81
N ILE A 223 15.05 0.39 12.46
CA ILE A 223 15.43 -0.67 13.42
C ILE A 223 16.63 -0.27 14.31
N PRO A 224 17.64 0.50 13.85
CA PRO A 224 18.75 0.95 14.70
C PRO A 224 18.38 2.04 15.72
N ASP A 225 17.26 2.75 15.53
CA ASP A 225 16.80 3.87 16.37
C ASP A 225 15.87 3.43 17.53
N PHE A 226 15.79 2.12 17.78
CA PHE A 226 15.00 1.51 18.87
C PHE A 226 15.88 1.01 20.02
#